data_AF-A0A9C7SJE6-F1
#
_entry.id   AF-A0A9C7SJE6-F1
#
_cell.length_a   1.000
_cell.length_b   1.000
_cell.length_c   1.000
_cell.angle_alpha   90.00
_cell.angle_beta   90.00
_cell.angle_gamma   90.00
#
_symmetry.space_group_name_H-M   'P 1'
#
loop_
_entity.id
_entity.type
_entity.pdbx_description
1 polymer ?
#
loop_
_entity_poly.entity_id
_entity_poly.type
_entity_poly.pdbx_seq_one_letter_code
_entity_poly.pdbx_strand_id
1 'polypeptide(L)'
;FDCPLVVELDEPIMMEAKYAPSGCAVGRIEALENLCNVLQKYRGEYNAVALHTGVDVPVEFHLEYLKSRGEMVNPWGGVEAMLTHALTMMFGVPTAHAPMVNTMEIANLHAGVVDPRIASEAVSSTFLMCVLKGLHKSPRIIRDSSIFGHAGIITNANISCLIIPDGCVGLPTLAAMEQGIPVIAVRENKNRMQNCLEDYPFQPGKLFVVDNYLEAVGVMNALKAGVSVESIRRPLGDTRVVHSSEKNDQTQNGVAEESPKVVRLHGE
;
A
#
# COMPACT_ATOMS: atom_id res chain seq x y z
N PHE A 1 10.07 19.89 18.73
CA PHE A 1 10.56 18.67 18.08
C PHE A 1 11.57 18.08 19.04
N ASP A 2 11.29 16.89 19.57
CA ASP A 2 12.16 16.23 20.53
C ASP A 2 12.60 14.91 19.91
N CYS A 3 13.88 14.85 19.52
CA CYS A 3 14.55 13.62 19.11
C CYS A 3 15.48 13.29 20.27
N PRO A 4 14.99 12.54 21.28
CA PRO A 4 15.67 12.43 22.56
C PRO A 4 16.97 11.62 22.46
N LEU A 5 17.10 10.80 21.42
CA LEU A 5 18.23 9.90 21.23
C LEU A 5 18.50 9.66 19.74
N VAL A 6 19.78 9.70 19.38
CA VAL A 6 20.30 9.20 18.11
C VAL A 6 21.26 8.07 18.44
N VAL A 7 21.07 6.92 17.79
CA VAL A 7 21.92 5.74 17.98
C VAL A 7 22.56 5.39 16.65
N GLU A 8 23.88 5.36 16.64
CA GLU A 8 24.67 4.74 15.57
C GLU A 8 24.91 3.27 15.94
N LEU A 9 24.74 2.36 14.99
CA LEU A 9 24.99 0.94 15.21
C LEU A 9 26.46 0.66 14.94
N ASP A 10 27.19 0.11 15.92
CA ASP A 10 28.56 -0.36 15.73
C ASP A 10 28.64 -1.44 14.64
N GLU A 11 27.67 -2.35 14.64
CA GLU A 11 27.47 -3.37 13.61
C GLU A 11 26.19 -3.07 12.81
N PRO A 12 26.29 -2.58 11.56
CA PRO A 12 25.13 -2.16 10.79
C PRO A 12 24.28 -3.35 10.33
N ILE A 13 23.00 -3.08 10.06
CA ILE A 13 22.19 -4.00 9.27
C ILE A 13 22.63 -3.95 7.81
N MET A 14 22.53 -5.07 7.10
CA MET A 14 22.78 -5.11 5.66
C MET A 14 21.45 -5.22 4.93
N MET A 15 21.21 -4.33 3.97
CA MET A 15 20.03 -4.37 3.10
C MET A 15 20.46 -4.53 1.66
N GLU A 16 20.00 -5.58 1.00
CA GLU A 16 20.29 -5.88 -0.41
C GLU A 16 18.99 -5.76 -1.22
N ALA A 17 19.00 -4.93 -2.27
CA ALA A 17 17.87 -4.82 -3.20
C ALA A 17 17.76 -6.03 -4.13
N LYS A 18 16.53 -6.52 -4.34
CA LYS A 18 16.24 -7.63 -5.26
C LYS A 18 14.96 -7.38 -6.05
N TYR A 19 14.75 -8.17 -7.09
CA TYR A 19 13.48 -8.24 -7.81
C TYR A 19 12.87 -9.64 -7.70
N ALA A 20 11.59 -9.71 -7.39
CA ALA A 20 10.83 -10.95 -7.45
C ALA A 20 10.57 -11.33 -8.92
N PRO A 21 10.24 -12.62 -9.22
CA PRO A 21 9.85 -13.03 -10.58
C PRO A 21 8.65 -12.25 -11.15
N SER A 22 7.81 -11.66 -10.29
CA SER A 22 6.72 -10.77 -10.68
C SER A 22 7.17 -9.39 -11.17
N GLY A 23 8.46 -9.07 -11.06
CA GLY A 23 9.02 -7.74 -11.35
C GLY A 23 8.88 -6.72 -10.21
N CYS A 24 8.31 -7.11 -9.06
CA CYS A 24 8.25 -6.25 -7.88
C CYS A 24 9.64 -6.11 -7.22
N ALA A 25 9.96 -4.90 -6.75
CA ALA A 25 11.13 -4.70 -5.89
C ALA A 25 10.89 -5.35 -4.52
N VAL A 26 11.89 -6.09 -4.06
CA VAL A 26 11.96 -6.79 -2.77
C VAL A 26 13.40 -6.66 -2.25
N GLY A 27 13.77 -7.41 -1.22
CA GLY A 27 15.17 -7.48 -0.83
C GLY A 27 15.45 -8.46 0.27
N ARG A 28 16.69 -8.43 0.74
CA ARG A 28 17.17 -9.21 1.88
C ARG A 28 17.67 -8.25 2.95
N ILE A 29 17.32 -8.54 4.20
CA ILE A 29 17.82 -7.83 5.37
C ILE A 29 18.60 -8.84 6.21
N GLU A 30 19.85 -8.54 6.52
CA GLU A 30 20.70 -9.34 7.39
C GLU A 30 21.09 -8.55 8.66
N ALA A 31 21.43 -9.29 9.72
CA ALA A 31 21.76 -8.74 11.03
C ALA A 31 20.65 -7.84 11.64
N LEU A 32 19.38 -8.09 11.31
CA LEU A 32 18.24 -7.31 11.82
C LEU A 32 18.19 -7.32 13.36
N GLU A 33 18.66 -8.40 13.98
CA GLU A 33 18.82 -8.55 15.42
C GLU A 33 19.61 -7.40 16.06
N ASN A 34 20.60 -6.83 15.37
CA ASN A 34 21.39 -5.71 15.89
C ASN A 34 20.52 -4.48 16.13
N LEU A 35 19.65 -4.16 15.16
CA LEU A 35 18.67 -3.09 15.28
C LEU A 35 17.59 -3.44 16.31
N CYS A 36 17.09 -4.69 16.33
CA CYS A 36 16.10 -5.12 17.31
C CYS A 36 16.61 -5.04 18.74
N ASN A 37 17.88 -5.38 19.00
CA ASN A 37 18.50 -5.31 20.32
C ASN A 37 18.52 -3.87 20.84
N VAL A 38 18.84 -2.90 19.98
CA VAL A 38 18.79 -1.47 20.33
C VAL A 38 17.38 -1.00 20.64
N LEU A 39 16.41 -1.33 19.78
CA LEU A 39 15.02 -0.97 20.00
C LEU A 39 14.44 -1.61 21.27
N GLN A 40 14.83 -2.84 21.57
CA GLN A 40 14.43 -3.52 22.80
C GLN A 40 15.08 -2.89 24.03
N LYS A 41 16.34 -2.47 23.96
CA LYS A 41 17.07 -1.80 25.04
C LYS A 41 16.37 -0.52 25.50
N TYR A 42 15.94 0.32 24.56
CA TYR A 42 15.29 1.61 24.85
C TYR A 42 13.76 1.53 24.86
N ARG A 43 13.20 0.33 24.99
CA ARG A 43 11.75 0.12 24.88
C ARG A 43 11.00 0.93 25.93
N GLY A 44 10.03 1.73 25.48
CA GLY A 44 9.23 2.61 26.35
C GLY A 44 9.79 4.04 26.47
N GLU A 45 11.02 4.28 26.03
CA GLU A 45 11.63 5.62 25.99
C GLU A 45 11.36 6.34 24.66
N TYR A 46 10.85 5.63 23.65
CA TYR A 46 10.47 6.17 22.35
C TYR A 46 9.02 5.78 21.97
N ASN A 47 8.40 6.61 21.13
CA ASN A 47 7.06 6.40 20.60
C ASN A 47 7.01 6.34 19.06
N ALA A 48 8.14 6.55 18.40
CA ALA A 48 8.33 6.49 16.96
C ALA A 48 9.82 6.20 16.66
N VAL A 49 10.11 5.65 15.47
CA VAL A 49 11.47 5.29 15.04
C VAL A 49 11.74 5.86 13.66
N ALA A 50 12.81 6.65 13.53
CA ALA A 50 13.38 7.05 12.26
C ALA A 50 14.58 6.16 11.94
N LEU A 51 14.63 5.61 10.73
CA LEU A 51 15.75 4.83 10.24
C LEU A 51 16.47 5.63 9.16
N HIS A 52 17.79 5.70 9.23
CA HIS A 52 18.63 6.27 8.20
C HIS A 52 19.66 5.21 7.82
N THR A 53 19.39 4.52 6.72
CA THR A 53 20.05 3.26 6.39
C THR A 53 20.40 3.22 4.91
N GLY A 54 21.55 2.63 4.58
CA GLY A 54 21.96 2.39 3.20
C GLY A 54 21.33 1.11 2.66
N VAL A 55 21.05 1.09 1.36
CA VAL A 55 20.68 -0.12 0.62
C VAL A 55 21.80 -0.43 -0.38
N ASP A 56 22.26 -1.66 -0.42
CA ASP A 56 23.20 -2.15 -1.41
C ASP A 56 22.48 -2.35 -2.75
N VAL A 57 22.89 -1.54 -3.72
CA VAL A 57 22.34 -1.46 -5.08
C VAL A 57 23.50 -1.16 -6.02
N PRO A 58 23.57 -1.78 -7.22
CA PRO A 58 24.54 -1.40 -8.24
C PRO A 58 24.50 0.09 -8.55
N VAL A 59 25.66 0.74 -8.67
CA VAL A 59 25.78 2.20 -8.82
C VAL A 59 25.02 2.70 -10.06
N GLU A 60 25.08 1.93 -11.15
CA GLU A 60 24.39 2.18 -12.40
C GLU A 60 22.87 2.34 -12.25
N PHE A 61 22.25 1.61 -11.32
CA PHE A 61 20.80 1.63 -11.13
C PHE A 61 20.30 2.98 -10.65
N HIS A 62 21.12 3.75 -9.91
CA HIS A 62 20.72 5.08 -9.45
C HIS A 62 20.44 6.01 -10.63
N LEU A 63 21.36 6.08 -11.60
CA LEU A 63 21.21 6.96 -12.75
C LEU A 63 20.21 6.41 -13.76
N GLU A 64 20.17 5.09 -13.95
CA GLU A 64 19.19 4.42 -14.82
C GLU A 64 17.77 4.65 -14.33
N TYR A 65 17.50 4.46 -13.03
CA TYR A 65 16.21 4.72 -12.42
C TYR A 65 15.76 6.17 -12.61
N LEU A 66 16.65 7.13 -12.31
CA LEU A 66 16.32 8.54 -12.46
C LEU A 66 16.03 8.94 -13.92
N LYS A 67 16.70 8.29 -14.87
CA LYS A 67 16.52 8.54 -16.31
C LYS A 67 15.43 7.69 -16.95
N SER A 68 14.88 6.70 -16.26
CA SER A 68 13.95 5.73 -16.82
C SER A 68 12.59 6.32 -17.18
N ARG A 69 12.31 7.58 -16.81
CA ARG A 69 10.99 8.22 -16.95
C ARG A 69 9.86 7.39 -16.32
N GLY A 70 10.14 6.72 -15.19
CA GLY A 70 9.20 5.85 -14.48
C GLY A 70 9.06 4.42 -15.04
N GLU A 71 9.84 4.07 -16.07
CA GLU A 71 9.89 2.71 -16.62
C GLU A 71 10.76 1.72 -15.82
N MET A 72 11.51 2.17 -14.83
CA MET A 72 12.27 1.32 -13.93
C MET A 72 11.55 1.30 -12.59
N VAL A 73 11.38 0.11 -12.02
CA VAL A 73 10.89 -0.05 -10.65
C VAL A 73 11.97 0.48 -9.71
N ASN A 74 11.57 1.20 -8.65
CA ASN A 74 12.52 1.66 -7.64
C ASN A 74 13.18 0.44 -6.97
N PRO A 75 14.52 0.27 -7.07
CA PRO A 75 15.18 -0.94 -6.57
C PRO A 75 15.25 -1.01 -5.04
N TRP A 76 15.38 0.13 -4.35
CA TRP A 76 15.57 0.18 -2.90
C TRP A 76 14.25 0.21 -2.11
N GLY A 77 13.19 0.80 -2.66
CA GLY A 77 11.94 1.02 -1.92
C GLY A 77 11.27 -0.25 -1.40
N GLY A 78 11.50 -1.39 -2.06
CA GLY A 78 10.97 -2.69 -1.62
C GLY A 78 11.54 -3.15 -0.27
N VAL A 79 12.87 -3.18 -0.14
CA VAL A 79 13.53 -3.63 1.09
C VAL A 79 13.35 -2.65 2.24
N GLU A 80 13.29 -1.34 1.96
CA GLU A 80 13.01 -0.32 2.96
C GLU A 80 11.58 -0.42 3.51
N ALA A 81 10.59 -0.69 2.63
CA ALA A 81 9.21 -0.95 3.03
C ALA A 81 9.12 -2.22 3.89
N MET A 82 9.85 -3.28 3.54
CA MET A 82 9.93 -4.50 4.34
C MET A 82 10.49 -4.22 5.75
N LEU A 83 11.61 -3.50 5.85
CA LEU A 83 12.24 -3.14 7.13
C LEU A 83 11.29 -2.35 8.03
N THR A 84 10.74 -1.26 7.50
CA THR A 84 9.87 -0.37 8.29
C THR A 84 8.56 -1.02 8.69
N HIS A 85 7.97 -1.83 7.81
CA HIS A 85 6.77 -2.59 8.14
C HIS A 85 7.06 -3.64 9.22
N ALA A 86 8.15 -4.42 9.11
CA ALA A 86 8.52 -5.43 10.09
C ALA A 86 8.72 -4.82 11.49
N LEU A 87 9.48 -3.72 11.59
CA LEU A 87 9.74 -3.05 12.87
C LEU A 87 8.47 -2.43 13.47
N THR A 88 7.61 -1.83 12.64
CA THR A 88 6.31 -1.32 13.09
C THR A 88 5.47 -2.46 13.68
N MET A 89 5.45 -3.62 13.03
CA MET A 89 4.70 -4.78 13.51
C MET A 89 5.25 -5.32 14.84
N MET A 90 6.58 -5.50 14.92
CA MET A 90 7.28 -6.04 16.09
C MET A 90 7.20 -5.12 17.31
N PHE A 91 7.45 -3.81 17.13
CA PHE A 91 7.55 -2.86 18.24
C PHE A 91 6.29 -2.01 18.45
N GLY A 92 5.30 -2.09 17.56
CA GLY A 92 4.02 -1.40 17.72
C GLY A 92 4.14 0.13 17.77
N VAL A 93 5.14 0.70 17.09
CA VAL A 93 5.31 2.15 16.96
C VAL A 93 5.45 2.54 15.49
N PRO A 94 5.04 3.75 15.09
CA PRO A 94 5.32 4.27 13.77
C PRO A 94 6.82 4.24 13.47
N THR A 95 7.19 3.56 12.38
CA THR A 95 8.57 3.50 11.91
C THR A 95 8.62 4.03 10.48
N ALA A 96 9.59 4.90 10.19
CA ALA A 96 9.80 5.44 8.85
C ALA A 96 11.28 5.44 8.51
N HIS A 97 11.59 5.28 7.22
CA HIS A 97 12.95 5.23 6.69
C HIS A 97 13.25 6.48 5.86
N ALA A 98 14.50 6.90 5.92
CA ALA A 98 15.10 7.85 5.01
C ALA A 98 16.27 7.14 4.31
N PRO A 99 16.28 7.09 2.97
CA PRO A 99 17.38 6.47 2.25
C PRO A 99 18.67 7.25 2.55
N MET A 100 19.72 6.49 2.87
CA MET A 100 21.07 7.02 2.99
C MET A 100 21.79 6.88 1.65
N VAL A 101 22.40 7.97 1.19
CA VAL A 101 23.26 7.92 0.00
C VAL A 101 24.63 7.39 0.41
N ASN A 102 25.01 6.23 -0.12
CA ASN A 102 26.20 5.48 0.33
C ASN A 102 27.52 6.11 -0.12
N THR A 103 27.54 6.92 -1.20
CA THR A 103 28.77 7.52 -1.74
C THR A 103 28.56 8.95 -2.24
N MET A 104 29.63 9.74 -2.20
CA MET A 104 29.63 11.10 -2.74
C MET A 104 29.44 11.12 -4.28
N GLU A 105 29.81 10.04 -4.96
CA GLU A 105 29.56 9.86 -6.39
C GLU A 105 28.05 9.82 -6.68
N ILE A 106 27.29 9.00 -5.94
CA ILE A 106 25.83 8.92 -6.05
C ILE A 106 25.19 10.25 -5.66
N ALA A 107 25.68 10.88 -4.58
CA ALA A 107 25.14 12.16 -4.09
C ALA A 107 25.29 13.31 -5.11
N ASN A 108 26.32 13.26 -5.95
CA ASN A 108 26.61 14.27 -6.97
C ASN A 108 26.08 13.88 -8.37
N LEU A 109 25.26 12.83 -8.49
CA LEU A 109 24.65 12.46 -9.76
C LEU A 109 23.73 13.58 -10.28
N HIS A 110 24.00 14.03 -11.50
CA HIS A 110 23.15 15.00 -12.20
C HIS A 110 22.27 14.27 -13.22
N ALA A 111 21.07 13.88 -12.80
CA ALA A 111 20.10 13.22 -13.68
C ALA A 111 19.43 14.18 -14.69
N GLY A 112 19.49 15.49 -14.44
CA GLY A 112 18.82 16.49 -15.27
C GLY A 112 17.30 16.49 -15.08
N VAL A 113 16.54 16.59 -16.17
CA VAL A 113 15.07 16.54 -16.12
C VAL A 113 14.60 15.10 -16.00
N VAL A 114 13.99 14.76 -14.88
CA VAL A 114 13.44 13.43 -14.56
C VAL A 114 11.91 13.40 -14.70
N ASP A 115 11.29 12.23 -14.47
CA ASP A 115 9.83 12.13 -14.40
C ASP A 115 9.29 12.88 -13.15
N PRO A 116 8.17 13.62 -13.26
CA PRO A 116 7.61 14.38 -12.15
C PRO A 116 7.37 13.56 -10.87
N ARG A 117 7.07 12.26 -10.99
CA ARG A 117 6.81 11.35 -9.85
C ARG A 117 8.06 11.08 -9.01
N ILE A 118 9.24 11.18 -9.61
CA ILE A 118 10.54 10.93 -8.97
C ILE A 118 11.34 12.23 -8.74
N ALA A 119 10.80 13.37 -9.16
CA ALA A 119 11.50 14.66 -9.06
C ALA A 119 11.91 15.01 -7.63
N SER A 120 11.08 14.67 -6.63
CA SER A 120 11.39 14.91 -5.22
C SER A 120 12.64 14.16 -4.73
N GLU A 121 12.88 12.97 -5.27
CA GLU A 121 14.05 12.15 -4.97
C GLU A 121 15.30 12.68 -5.69
N ALA A 122 15.14 13.18 -6.92
CA ALA A 122 16.26 13.73 -7.70
C ALA A 122 16.81 15.07 -7.16
N VAL A 123 15.99 15.87 -6.47
CA VAL A 123 16.38 17.22 -5.98
C VAL A 123 16.73 17.27 -4.50
N SER A 124 16.48 16.19 -3.75
CA SER A 124 16.70 16.13 -2.31
C SER A 124 17.81 15.15 -1.98
N SER A 125 18.77 15.60 -1.16
CA SER A 125 19.77 14.74 -0.52
C SER A 125 19.52 14.60 0.99
N THR A 126 18.42 15.18 1.50
CA THR A 126 18.15 15.32 2.95
C THR A 126 16.82 14.71 3.37
N PHE A 127 16.67 13.40 3.14
CA PHE A 127 15.43 12.67 3.44
C PHE A 127 15.14 12.54 4.94
N LEU A 128 16.18 12.54 5.79
CA LEU A 128 16.04 12.37 7.24
C LEU A 128 15.14 13.43 7.88
N MET A 129 15.25 14.70 7.48
CA MET A 129 14.44 15.78 8.04
C MET A 129 12.95 15.62 7.73
N CYS A 130 12.61 15.10 6.55
CA CYS A 130 11.23 14.80 6.17
C CYS A 130 10.63 13.72 7.08
N VAL A 131 11.39 12.66 7.34
CA VAL A 131 11.00 11.56 8.23
C VAL A 131 10.78 12.06 9.65
N LEU A 132 11.74 12.81 10.19
CA LEU A 132 11.66 13.38 11.54
C LEU A 132 10.43 14.30 11.70
N LYS A 133 10.17 15.16 10.72
CA LYS A 133 8.98 16.03 10.70
C LYS A 133 7.68 15.22 10.64
N GLY A 134 7.64 14.18 9.82
CA GLY A 134 6.48 13.30 9.67
C GLY A 134 6.17 12.52 10.95
N LEU A 135 7.18 11.87 11.54
CA LEU A 135 7.04 11.09 12.77
C LEU A 135 6.66 11.96 13.97
N HIS A 136 7.09 13.22 14.03
CA HIS A 136 6.64 14.14 15.08
C HIS A 136 5.12 14.35 15.10
N LYS A 137 4.44 14.15 13.96
CA LYS A 137 2.99 14.27 13.81
C LYS A 137 2.30 12.92 13.55
N SER A 138 3.02 11.80 13.58
CA SER A 138 2.44 10.50 13.27
C SER A 138 1.45 10.08 14.37
N PRO A 139 0.32 9.44 14.00
CA PRO A 139 -0.59 8.90 14.99
C PRO A 139 0.07 7.72 15.73
N ARG A 140 -0.21 7.60 17.02
CA ARG A 140 0.21 6.42 17.79
C ARG A 140 -0.61 5.20 17.38
N ILE A 141 0.06 4.06 17.26
CA ILE A 141 -0.60 2.79 17.01
C ILE A 141 -1.16 2.28 18.35
N ILE A 142 -2.45 2.02 18.37
CA ILE A 142 -3.18 1.57 19.55
C ILE A 142 -3.83 0.24 19.24
N ARG A 143 -3.59 -0.77 20.09
CA ARG A 143 -4.18 -2.10 19.98
C ARG A 143 -5.30 -2.38 21.00
N ASP A 144 -5.46 -1.49 21.97
CA ASP A 144 -6.52 -1.59 22.96
C ASP A 144 -7.86 -1.19 22.34
N SER A 145 -8.70 -2.18 22.05
CA SER A 145 -10.02 -1.99 21.46
C SER A 145 -11.01 -1.30 22.40
N SER A 146 -10.75 -1.29 23.72
CA SER A 146 -11.64 -0.63 24.68
C SER A 146 -11.72 0.89 24.46
N ILE A 147 -10.70 1.47 23.81
CA ILE A 147 -10.64 2.92 23.56
C ILE A 147 -11.07 3.34 22.15
N PHE A 148 -11.50 2.42 21.28
CA PHE A 148 -11.81 2.71 19.87
C PHE A 148 -12.98 3.70 19.65
N GLY A 149 -13.85 3.86 20.65
CA GLY A 149 -14.93 4.88 20.62
C GLY A 149 -14.52 6.26 21.15
N HIS A 150 -13.28 6.45 21.62
CA HIS A 150 -12.86 7.72 22.22
C HIS A 150 -12.57 8.78 21.16
N ALA A 151 -12.81 10.04 21.52
CA ALA A 151 -12.48 11.17 20.66
C ALA A 151 -10.97 11.19 20.33
N GLY A 152 -10.65 11.43 19.05
CA GLY A 152 -9.27 11.47 18.57
C GLY A 152 -8.68 10.10 18.19
N ILE A 153 -9.44 9.01 18.34
CA ILE A 153 -9.05 7.68 17.85
C ILE A 153 -9.66 7.45 16.46
N ILE A 154 -8.85 6.93 15.54
CA ILE A 154 -9.27 6.56 14.19
C ILE A 154 -9.15 5.04 14.08
N THR A 155 -10.22 4.41 13.61
CA THR A 155 -10.33 2.97 13.37
C THR A 155 -10.78 2.71 11.93
N ASN A 156 -10.87 1.44 11.54
CA ASN A 156 -11.46 1.04 10.26
C ASN A 156 -12.91 1.56 10.06
N ALA A 157 -13.68 1.72 11.15
CA ALA A 157 -15.04 2.28 11.09
C ALA A 157 -15.07 3.76 10.65
N ASN A 158 -13.93 4.45 10.69
CA ASN A 158 -13.80 5.82 10.22
C ASN A 158 -13.39 5.91 8.73
N ILE A 159 -13.21 4.77 8.05
CA ILE A 159 -12.83 4.72 6.63
C ILE A 159 -14.06 4.47 5.77
N SER A 160 -14.48 5.45 4.98
CA SER A 160 -15.65 5.31 4.10
C SER A 160 -15.38 4.50 2.84
N CYS A 161 -14.17 4.60 2.28
CA CYS A 161 -13.72 3.85 1.11
C CYS A 161 -12.20 3.92 0.97
N LEU A 162 -11.63 2.98 0.21
CA LEU A 162 -10.25 2.99 -0.24
C LEU A 162 -10.21 3.29 -1.75
N ILE A 163 -9.31 4.17 -2.20
CA ILE A 163 -9.10 4.45 -3.63
C ILE A 163 -7.75 3.88 -4.04
N ILE A 164 -7.73 3.06 -5.10
CA ILE A 164 -6.52 2.41 -5.61
C ILE A 164 -6.40 2.57 -7.13
N PRO A 165 -5.18 2.48 -7.68
CA PRO A 165 -4.99 2.16 -9.10
C PRO A 165 -5.63 0.80 -9.43
N ASP A 166 -6.24 0.67 -10.60
CA ASP A 166 -6.82 -0.59 -11.05
C ASP A 166 -5.78 -1.72 -11.11
N GLY A 167 -6.14 -2.93 -10.68
CA GLY A 167 -5.22 -4.07 -10.55
C GLY A 167 -4.21 -3.99 -9.40
N CYS A 168 -4.16 -2.92 -8.61
CA CYS A 168 -3.22 -2.77 -7.48
C CYS A 168 -3.72 -3.50 -6.22
N VAL A 169 -3.06 -4.60 -5.84
CA VAL A 169 -3.41 -5.40 -4.67
C VAL A 169 -2.26 -5.39 -3.67
N GLY A 170 -2.56 -4.95 -2.44
CA GLY A 170 -1.64 -4.99 -1.31
C GLY A 170 -2.39 -5.12 0.01
N LEU A 171 -1.67 -5.09 1.14
CA LEU A 171 -2.25 -5.24 2.47
C LEU A 171 -3.45 -4.30 2.74
N PRO A 172 -3.43 -3.01 2.34
CA PRO A 172 -4.58 -2.13 2.52
C PRO A 172 -5.82 -2.58 1.73
N THR A 173 -5.63 -3.07 0.50
CA THR A 173 -6.72 -3.58 -0.36
C THR A 173 -7.34 -4.83 0.24
N LEU A 174 -6.51 -5.77 0.70
CA LEU A 174 -6.95 -7.02 1.33
C LEU A 174 -7.69 -6.74 2.65
N ALA A 175 -7.17 -5.83 3.48
CA ALA A 175 -7.83 -5.41 4.71
C ALA A 175 -9.16 -4.70 4.44
N ALA A 176 -9.24 -3.85 3.42
CA ALA A 176 -10.49 -3.20 3.04
C ALA A 176 -11.55 -4.24 2.62
N MET A 177 -11.16 -5.22 1.80
CA MET A 177 -12.04 -6.31 1.37
C MET A 177 -12.54 -7.15 2.54
N GLU A 178 -11.64 -7.59 3.44
CA GLU A 178 -11.98 -8.36 4.64
C GLU A 178 -12.96 -7.61 5.55
N GLN A 179 -12.79 -6.29 5.68
CA GLN A 179 -13.60 -5.43 6.54
C GLN A 179 -14.87 -4.90 5.83
N GLY A 180 -15.13 -5.29 4.58
CA GLY A 180 -16.27 -4.81 3.80
C GLY A 180 -16.24 -3.29 3.51
N ILE A 181 -15.05 -2.69 3.53
CA ILE A 181 -14.82 -1.30 3.15
C ILE A 181 -14.87 -1.20 1.62
N PRO A 182 -15.70 -0.32 1.03
CA PRO A 182 -15.73 -0.10 -0.41
C PRO A 182 -14.36 0.25 -0.99
N VAL A 183 -14.02 -0.35 -2.12
CA VAL A 183 -12.81 -0.07 -2.91
C VAL A 183 -13.21 0.57 -4.23
N ILE A 184 -12.61 1.72 -4.55
CA ILE A 184 -12.76 2.43 -5.82
C ILE A 184 -11.45 2.27 -6.59
N ALA A 185 -11.47 1.44 -7.63
CA ALA A 185 -10.36 1.17 -8.53
C ALA A 185 -10.39 2.13 -9.73
N VAL A 186 -9.26 2.79 -9.99
CA VAL A 186 -9.15 3.85 -11.00
C VAL A 186 -8.30 3.39 -12.18
N ARG A 187 -8.89 3.30 -13.38
CA ARG A 187 -8.23 2.76 -14.59
C ARG A 187 -7.15 3.66 -15.19
N GLU A 188 -7.28 4.99 -15.07
CA GLU A 188 -6.29 5.92 -15.64
C GLU A 188 -4.92 5.81 -14.96
N ASN A 189 -4.86 5.41 -13.69
CA ASN A 189 -3.60 5.25 -12.97
C ASN A 189 -2.99 3.87 -13.27
N LYS A 190 -2.13 3.81 -14.30
CA LYS A 190 -1.46 2.59 -14.72
C LYS A 190 -0.36 2.18 -13.74
N ASN A 191 -0.26 0.87 -13.51
CA ASN A 191 0.76 0.25 -12.68
C ASN A 191 1.18 -1.10 -13.29
N ARG A 192 2.15 -1.77 -12.65
CA ARG A 192 2.73 -3.03 -13.16
C ARG A 192 2.01 -4.29 -12.71
N MET A 193 1.11 -4.18 -11.75
CA MET A 193 0.35 -5.33 -11.27
C MET A 193 -0.68 -5.74 -12.33
N GLN A 194 -0.85 -7.04 -12.50
CA GLN A 194 -1.72 -7.63 -13.52
C GLN A 194 -2.85 -8.44 -12.86
N ASN A 195 -3.46 -7.87 -11.81
CA ASN A 195 -4.59 -8.49 -11.14
C ASN A 195 -5.90 -8.08 -11.81
N CYS A 196 -6.80 -9.05 -12.01
CA CYS A 196 -8.21 -8.80 -12.28
C CYS A 196 -8.91 -8.65 -10.91
N LEU A 197 -9.39 -7.45 -10.56
CA LEU A 197 -9.95 -7.19 -9.23
C LEU A 197 -11.29 -7.90 -9.03
N GLU A 198 -12.00 -8.18 -10.12
CA GLU A 198 -13.27 -8.92 -10.14
C GLU A 198 -13.10 -10.39 -9.74
N ASP A 199 -11.89 -10.95 -9.83
CA ASP A 199 -11.58 -12.32 -9.38
C ASP A 199 -11.47 -12.42 -7.85
N TYR A 200 -11.38 -11.29 -7.15
CA TYR A 200 -11.26 -11.24 -5.69
C TYR A 200 -12.64 -11.25 -5.02
N PRO A 201 -12.77 -11.83 -3.81
CA PRO A 201 -14.06 -12.04 -3.14
C PRO A 201 -14.61 -10.76 -2.47
N PHE A 202 -14.77 -9.68 -3.24
CA PHE A 202 -15.48 -8.49 -2.77
C PHE A 202 -16.95 -8.80 -2.50
N GLN A 203 -17.49 -8.27 -1.40
CA GLN A 203 -18.93 -8.32 -1.16
C GLN A 203 -19.68 -7.55 -2.26
N PRO A 204 -20.93 -7.94 -2.59
CA PRO A 204 -21.73 -7.25 -3.60
C PRO A 204 -21.80 -5.73 -3.35
N GLY A 205 -21.50 -4.94 -4.37
CA GLY A 205 -21.50 -3.47 -4.29
C GLY A 205 -20.35 -2.85 -3.51
N LYS A 206 -19.27 -3.60 -3.23
CA LYS A 206 -18.06 -3.06 -2.56
C LYS A 206 -16.89 -2.78 -3.49
N LEU A 207 -16.91 -3.24 -4.74
CA LEU A 207 -15.93 -2.85 -5.75
C LEU A 207 -16.57 -1.89 -6.75
N PHE A 208 -15.94 -0.74 -6.95
CA PHE A 208 -16.31 0.25 -7.96
C PHE A 208 -15.12 0.45 -8.89
N VAL A 209 -15.28 0.17 -10.18
CA VAL A 209 -14.24 0.45 -11.18
C VAL A 209 -14.64 1.68 -11.99
N VAL A 210 -13.78 2.71 -11.95
CA VAL A 210 -14.00 4.01 -12.60
C VAL A 210 -12.86 4.35 -13.54
N ASP A 211 -13.11 5.22 -14.51
CA ASP A 211 -12.11 5.51 -15.53
C ASP A 211 -11.04 6.49 -15.02
N ASN A 212 -11.42 7.44 -14.18
CA ASN A 212 -10.55 8.52 -13.71
C ASN A 212 -10.85 8.98 -12.26
N TYR A 213 -9.97 9.81 -11.69
CA TYR A 213 -10.12 10.32 -10.33
C TYR A 213 -11.31 11.28 -10.16
N LEU A 214 -11.79 11.93 -11.23
CA LEU A 214 -12.99 12.76 -11.16
C LEU A 214 -14.24 11.90 -10.91
N GLU A 215 -14.33 10.76 -11.59
CA GLU A 215 -15.38 9.77 -11.34
C GLU A 215 -15.25 9.13 -9.96
N ALA A 216 -14.02 8.86 -9.50
CA ALA A 216 -13.78 8.36 -8.14
C ALA A 216 -14.36 9.31 -7.07
N VAL A 217 -14.21 10.62 -7.26
CA VAL A 217 -14.82 11.64 -6.40
C VAL A 217 -16.36 11.59 -6.49
N GLY A 218 -16.92 11.34 -7.66
CA GLY A 218 -18.36 11.13 -7.84
C GLY A 218 -18.89 9.94 -7.02
N VAL A 219 -18.23 8.78 -7.12
CA VAL A 219 -18.56 7.58 -6.33
C VAL A 219 -18.39 7.85 -4.83
N MET A 220 -17.29 8.47 -4.42
CA MET A 220 -17.05 8.84 -3.01
C MET A 220 -18.18 9.72 -2.45
N ASN A 221 -18.66 10.70 -3.23
CA ASN A 221 -19.78 11.54 -2.80
C ASN A 221 -21.10 10.77 -2.75
N ALA A 222 -21.36 9.86 -3.68
CA ALA A 222 -22.55 9.00 -3.64
C ALA A 222 -22.57 8.13 -2.38
N LEU A 223 -21.42 7.48 -2.07
CA LEU A 223 -21.23 6.70 -0.84
C LEU A 223 -21.46 7.55 0.41
N LYS A 224 -20.86 8.74 0.47
CA LYS A 224 -21.02 9.68 1.59
C LYS A 224 -22.46 10.15 1.78
N ALA A 225 -23.21 10.31 0.70
CA ALA A 225 -24.61 10.74 0.73
C ALA A 225 -25.61 9.59 0.97
N GLY A 226 -25.15 8.32 0.96
CA GLY A 226 -26.04 7.16 1.02
C GLY A 226 -26.88 6.99 -0.26
N VAL A 227 -26.39 7.49 -1.40
CA VAL A 227 -27.06 7.45 -2.69
C VAL A 227 -26.44 6.33 -3.55
N SER A 228 -27.29 5.52 -4.19
CA SER A 228 -26.84 4.50 -5.13
C SER A 228 -26.13 5.15 -6.32
N VAL A 229 -24.95 4.65 -6.68
CA VAL A 229 -24.20 5.11 -7.86
C VAL A 229 -25.06 5.02 -9.14
N GLU A 230 -25.86 3.97 -9.29
CA GLU A 230 -26.72 3.80 -10.46
C GLU A 230 -27.77 4.91 -10.62
N SER A 231 -28.22 5.53 -9.52
CA SER A 231 -29.21 6.62 -9.58
C SER A 231 -28.64 7.93 -10.16
N ILE A 232 -27.31 8.08 -10.14
CA ILE A 232 -26.61 9.25 -10.68
C ILE A 232 -25.98 8.97 -12.05
N ARG A 233 -26.12 7.77 -12.60
CA ARG A 233 -25.70 7.44 -13.98
C ARG A 233 -26.81 7.72 -14.98
N ARG A 234 -26.45 7.85 -16.26
CA ARG A 234 -27.39 8.00 -17.38
C ARG A 234 -27.08 7.02 -18.51
N PRO A 235 -28.11 6.49 -19.19
CA PRO A 235 -29.55 6.68 -18.91
C PRO A 235 -29.98 6.02 -17.58
N LEU A 236 -31.08 6.50 -16.98
CA LEU A 236 -31.66 5.85 -15.80
C LEU A 236 -32.28 4.52 -16.22
N GLY A 237 -32.08 3.47 -15.42
CA GLY A 237 -32.79 2.20 -15.58
C GLY A 237 -34.26 2.31 -15.13
N ASP A 238 -35.10 1.45 -15.69
CA ASP A 238 -36.51 1.37 -15.29
C ASP A 238 -36.67 0.88 -13.85
N THR A 239 -37.70 1.37 -13.16
CA THR A 239 -38.04 0.91 -11.81
C THR A 239 -38.65 -0.49 -11.88
N ARG A 240 -37.97 -1.47 -11.27
CA ARG A 240 -38.51 -2.83 -11.15
C ARG A 240 -39.63 -2.87 -10.11
N VAL A 241 -40.87 -3.07 -10.57
CA VAL A 241 -42.03 -3.32 -9.72
C VAL A 241 -42.25 -4.84 -9.66
N VAL A 242 -42.24 -5.43 -8.46
CA VAL A 242 -42.58 -6.84 -8.24
C VAL A 242 -43.86 -6.89 -7.42
N HIS A 243 -44.84 -7.66 -7.87
CA HIS A 243 -46.13 -7.79 -7.18
C HIS A 243 -46.06 -8.92 -6.14
N SER A 244 -46.64 -8.68 -4.95
CA SER A 244 -46.65 -9.65 -3.83
C SER A 244 -47.34 -10.99 -4.14
N SER A 245 -48.09 -11.06 -5.24
CA SER A 245 -48.78 -12.27 -5.71
C SER A 245 -47.89 -13.20 -6.55
N GLU A 246 -46.72 -12.75 -6.98
CA GLU A 246 -45.76 -13.60 -7.69
C GLU A 246 -45.05 -14.47 -6.66
N LYS A 247 -45.56 -15.70 -6.46
CA LYS A 247 -44.82 -16.77 -5.79
C LYS A 247 -43.48 -16.96 -6.51
N ASN A 248 -42.41 -17.17 -5.74
CA ASN A 248 -41.09 -17.56 -6.23
C ASN A 248 -41.16 -18.83 -7.12
N ASP A 249 -41.43 -18.67 -8.41
CA ASP A 249 -41.20 -19.70 -9.43
C ASP A 249 -39.84 -19.49 -10.12
N GLN A 250 -38.84 -19.06 -9.34
CA GLN A 250 -37.41 -19.17 -9.70
C GLN A 250 -36.72 -20.19 -8.80
N THR A 251 -37.27 -21.39 -8.77
CA THR A 251 -36.48 -22.61 -8.54
C THR A 251 -36.80 -23.53 -9.71
N GLN A 252 -35.76 -23.94 -10.43
CA GLN A 252 -35.77 -24.82 -11.60
C GLN A 252 -35.96 -24.13 -12.97
N ASN A 253 -34.90 -23.47 -13.45
CA ASN A 253 -34.53 -23.57 -14.86
C ASN A 253 -33.00 -23.77 -14.96
N GLY A 254 -32.61 -25.04 -15.08
CA GLY A 254 -31.39 -25.54 -15.72
C GLY A 254 -30.06 -24.86 -15.39
N VAL A 255 -29.42 -25.27 -14.29
CA VAL A 255 -27.96 -25.39 -14.30
C VAL A 255 -27.66 -26.70 -15.04
N ALA A 256 -27.20 -26.59 -16.29
CA ALA A 256 -26.46 -27.68 -16.89
C ALA A 256 -25.17 -27.84 -16.08
N GLU A 257 -25.05 -28.95 -15.35
CA GLU A 257 -23.77 -29.37 -14.77
C GLU A 257 -22.78 -29.61 -15.93
N GLU A 258 -21.92 -28.63 -16.20
CA GLU A 258 -20.61 -28.95 -16.76
C GLU A 258 -19.76 -29.54 -15.63
N SER A 259 -19.50 -30.83 -15.78
CA SER A 259 -18.60 -31.66 -14.98
C SER A 259 -17.31 -30.92 -14.58
N PRO A 260 -16.83 -31.05 -13.34
CA PRO A 260 -15.51 -30.53 -12.98
C PRO A 260 -14.43 -31.24 -13.80
N LYS A 261 -13.67 -30.46 -14.59
CA LYS A 261 -12.42 -30.93 -15.21
C LYS A 261 -11.45 -31.30 -14.08
N VAL A 262 -11.35 -32.59 -13.81
CA VAL A 262 -10.27 -33.20 -13.02
C VAL A 262 -8.96 -32.95 -13.77
N VAL A 263 -8.15 -32.01 -13.31
CA VAL A 263 -6.75 -31.90 -13.72
C VAL A 263 -5.98 -32.99 -12.96
N ARG A 264 -5.67 -34.09 -13.66
CA ARG A 264 -4.73 -35.09 -13.16
C ARG A 264 -3.33 -34.50 -13.25
N LEU A 265 -2.68 -34.36 -12.11
CA LEU A 265 -1.23 -34.18 -12.03
C LEU A 265 -0.58 -35.50 -12.44
N HIS A 266 0.07 -35.52 -13.61
CA HIS A 266 1.02 -36.58 -13.93
C HIS A 266 2.34 -36.26 -13.22
N GLY A 267 2.67 -37.07 -12.23
CA GLY A 267 4.03 -37.27 -11.77
C GLY A 267 4.54 -38.60 -12.31
N GLU A 268 5.65 -38.55 -13.03
CA GLU A 268 6.81 -39.43 -12.87
C GLU A 268 8.05 -38.54 -12.96
#